data_AF-A0A6L8QDJ1-F1
#
_entry.id   AF-A0A6L8QDJ1-F1
#
_cell.length_a   1.000
_cell.length_b   1.000
_cell.length_c   1.000
_cell.angle_alpha   90.00
_cell.angle_beta   90.00
_cell.angle_gamma   90.00
#
_symmetry.space_group_name_H-M   'P 1'
#
loop_
_entity.id
_entity.type
_entity.pdbx_description
1 polymer ?
#
loop_
_entity_poly.entity_id
_entity_poly.type
_entity_poly.pdbx_seq_one_letter_code
_entity_poly.pdbx_strand_id
1 'polypeptide(L)'
;MTVTEVKIYPFDSGERESSLRAYADVTFDNAILIKGFRVVASKKGGLFIGYPSQKGKDGMFYDLVEPKSEDLKASIRSAILEAYKVYS
;
A
#
# COMPACT_ATOMS: atom_id res chain seq x y z
N MET A 1 -5.72 -16.49 2.87
CA MET A 1 -6.48 -15.26 2.58
C MET A 1 -6.08 -14.81 1.19
N THR A 2 -7.06 -14.45 0.38
CA THR A 2 -6.90 -14.11 -1.04
C THR A 2 -7.22 -12.64 -1.23
N VAL A 3 -6.38 -11.92 -1.97
CA VAL A 3 -6.73 -10.56 -2.43
C VAL A 3 -7.76 -10.70 -3.55
N THR A 4 -8.95 -10.13 -3.36
CA THR A 4 -10.03 -10.22 -4.35
C THR A 4 -10.26 -8.92 -5.11
N GLU A 5 -9.89 -7.78 -4.53
CA GLU A 5 -10.00 -6.48 -5.18
C GLU A 5 -8.88 -5.55 -4.69
N VAL A 6 -8.37 -4.74 -5.60
CA VAL A 6 -7.49 -3.61 -5.28
C VAL A 6 -8.01 -2.36 -5.95
N LYS A 7 -8.16 -1.28 -5.17
CA LYS A 7 -8.50 0.04 -5.69
C LYS A 7 -7.35 1.00 -5.44
N ILE A 8 -6.86 1.60 -6.53
CA ILE A 8 -5.75 2.56 -6.53
C ILE A 8 -6.30 3.98 -6.52
N TYR A 9 -5.70 4.83 -5.68
CA TYR A 9 -5.94 6.27 -5.62
C TYR A 9 -4.62 6.99 -5.84
N PRO A 10 -4.35 7.50 -7.05
CA PRO A 10 -3.13 8.24 -7.33
C PRO A 10 -2.95 9.41 -6.39
N PHE A 11 -1.70 9.69 -6.09
CA PHE A 11 -1.34 10.81 -5.27
C PHE A 11 -0.19 11.55 -5.94
N ASP A 12 -0.44 12.81 -6.28
CA ASP A 12 0.59 13.75 -6.67
C ASP A 12 0.63 14.85 -5.62
N SER A 13 1.75 14.97 -4.92
CA SER A 13 1.94 16.04 -3.93
C SER A 13 2.24 17.39 -4.60
N GLY A 14 2.51 17.42 -5.91
CA GLY A 14 3.08 18.57 -6.62
C GLY A 14 4.57 18.79 -6.30
N GLU A 15 5.13 18.05 -5.36
CA GLU A 15 6.55 18.09 -5.00
C GLU A 15 7.32 17.03 -5.78
N ARG A 16 8.34 17.45 -6.54
CA ARG A 16 9.18 16.53 -7.35
C ARG A 16 9.78 15.37 -6.55
N GLU A 17 10.02 15.55 -5.24
CA GLU A 17 10.67 14.56 -4.39
C GLU A 17 9.73 13.71 -3.53
N SER A 18 8.40 13.87 -3.64
CA SER A 18 7.51 13.01 -2.86
C SER A 18 7.69 11.55 -3.28
N SER A 19 7.96 10.73 -2.26
CA SER A 19 8.08 9.29 -2.42
C SER A 19 6.71 8.64 -2.55
N LEU A 20 5.64 9.23 -2.02
CA LEU A 20 4.29 8.69 -2.14
C LEU A 20 3.74 8.88 -3.55
N ARG A 21 3.28 7.79 -4.16
CA ARG A 21 2.74 7.76 -5.53
C ARG A 21 1.25 7.48 -5.59
N ALA A 22 0.75 6.67 -4.66
CA ALA A 22 -0.66 6.35 -4.56
C ALA A 22 -1.00 5.81 -3.18
N TYR A 23 -2.27 5.92 -2.81
CA TYR A 23 -2.89 5.06 -1.82
C TYR A 23 -3.54 3.86 -2.51
N ALA A 24 -3.69 2.77 -1.76
CA ALA A 24 -4.41 1.59 -2.19
C ALA A 24 -5.31 1.05 -1.08
N ASP A 25 -6.48 0.60 -1.48
CA ASP A 25 -7.40 -0.15 -0.65
C ASP A 25 -7.44 -1.60 -1.17
N VAL A 26 -7.43 -2.58 -0.27
CA VAL A 26 -7.38 -4.01 -0.61
C VAL A 26 -8.52 -4.75 0.06
N THR A 27 -9.32 -5.46 -0.73
CA THR A 27 -10.36 -6.37 -0.25
C THR A 27 -9.81 -7.79 -0.23
N PHE A 28 -9.98 -8.48 0.90
CA PHE A 28 -9.61 -9.88 1.09
C PHE A 28 -10.85 -10.75 1.16
N ASP A 29 -10.81 -11.87 0.45
CA ASP A 29 -11.82 -12.93 0.44
C ASP A 29 -13.27 -12.41 0.25
N ASN A 30 -13.43 -11.29 -0.47
CA ASN A 30 -14.71 -10.55 -0.61
C ASN A 30 -15.42 -10.21 0.71
N ALA A 31 -14.68 -10.17 1.81
CA ALA A 31 -15.23 -10.09 3.16
C ALA A 31 -14.64 -8.94 3.98
N ILE A 32 -13.37 -8.61 3.79
CA ILE A 32 -12.66 -7.63 4.62
C ILE A 32 -11.97 -6.61 3.73
N LEU A 33 -12.31 -5.33 3.90
CA LEU A 33 -11.63 -4.21 3.27
C LEU A 33 -10.61 -3.61 4.24
N ILE A 34 -9.35 -3.57 3.82
CA ILE A 34 -8.28 -2.86 4.53
C ILE A 34 -7.86 -1.65 3.70
N LYS A 35 -7.91 -0.48 4.32
CA LYS A 35 -7.65 0.80 3.67
C LYS A 35 -6.29 1.38 4.01
N GLY A 36 -5.75 2.19 3.11
CA GLY A 36 -4.60 3.05 3.41
C GLY A 36 -3.24 2.37 3.24
N PHE A 37 -3.15 1.35 2.39
CA PHE A 37 -1.86 0.94 1.84
C PHE A 37 -1.28 2.09 1.02
N ARG A 38 0.04 2.12 0.89
CA ARG A 38 0.76 3.19 0.17
C ARG A 38 1.71 2.61 -0.85
N VAL A 39 1.64 3.10 -2.08
CA VAL A 39 2.64 2.86 -3.11
C VAL A 39 3.70 3.95 -3.00
N VAL A 40 4.93 3.56 -2.67
CA VAL A 40 6.03 4.48 -2.36
C VAL A 40 7.21 4.21 -3.29
N ALA A 41 7.71 5.23 -3.96
CA ALA A 41 8.94 5.19 -4.73
C ALA A 41 10.16 5.41 -3.83
N SER A 42 11.17 4.57 -3.96
CA SER A 42 12.45 4.76 -3.28
C SER A 42 13.35 5.71 -4.07
N LYS A 43 14.17 6.49 -3.34
CA LYS A 43 15.22 7.33 -3.92
C LYS A 43 16.26 6.52 -4.72
N LYS A 44 16.45 5.24 -4.38
CA LYS A 44 17.37 4.32 -5.09
C LYS A 44 16.70 3.57 -6.25
N GLY A 45 15.46 3.90 -6.58
CA GLY A 45 14.65 3.22 -7.58
C GLY A 45 13.78 2.11 -7.00
N GLY A 46 12.74 1.74 -7.76
CA GLY A 46 11.75 0.73 -7.39
C GLY A 46 10.58 1.27 -6.56
N LEU A 47 9.53 0.44 -6.51
CA LEU A 47 8.30 0.69 -5.74
C LEU A 47 8.22 -0.24 -4.54
N PHE A 48 7.71 0.30 -3.44
CA PHE A 48 7.50 -0.35 -2.16
C PHE A 48 6.06 -0.16 -1.73
N ILE A 49 5.53 -1.15 -1.02
CA ILE A 49 4.20 -1.09 -0.44
C ILE A 49 4.36 -0.83 1.06
N GLY A 50 3.86 0.31 1.51
CA GLY A 50 3.70 0.60 2.93
C GLY A 50 2.33 0.13 3.43
N TYR A 51 2.30 -0.48 4.60
CA TYR A 51 1.05 -0.89 5.26
C TYR A 51 0.28 0.30 5.82
N PRO A 52 -1.03 0.16 6.06
CA PRO A 52 -1.81 1.15 6.80
C PRO A 52 -1.12 1.47 8.12
N SER A 53 -0.95 2.74 8.43
CA SER A 53 -0.24 3.18 9.63
C SER A 53 -0.86 4.45 10.20
N GLN A 54 -0.71 4.63 11.51
CA GLN A 54 -1.19 5.77 12.24
C GLN A 54 -0.05 6.43 13.00
N LYS A 55 -0.08 7.77 13.07
CA LYS A 55 0.86 8.53 13.88
C LYS A 55 0.45 8.45 15.36
N GLY A 56 1.36 7.95 16.20
CA GLY A 56 1.24 7.92 17.64
C GLY A 56 1.40 9.31 18.27
N LYS A 57 1.08 9.40 19.57
CA LYS A 57 1.23 10.65 20.34
C LYS A 57 2.68 11.10 20.49
N ASP A 58 3.60 10.16 20.41
CA ASP A 58 5.05 10.35 20.40
C ASP A 58 5.57 10.83 19.02
N GLY A 59 4.70 10.92 18.02
CA GLY A 59 5.03 11.35 16.67
C GLY A 59 5.56 10.23 15.77
N MET A 60 5.71 9.01 16.26
CA MET A 60 6.13 7.85 15.47
C MET A 60 4.96 7.27 14.67
N PHE A 61 5.23 6.59 13.56
CA PHE A 61 4.21 5.89 12.78
C PHE A 61 4.23 4.40 13.12
N TYR A 62 3.05 3.84 13.37
CA TYR A 62 2.86 2.43 13.69
C TYR A 62 1.96 1.78 12.67
N ASP A 63 2.39 0.65 12.12
CA ASP A 63 1.56 -0.16 11.24
C ASP A 63 0.32 -0.66 12.01
N LEU A 64 -0.85 -0.41 11.44
CA LEU A 64 -2.15 -0.86 11.95
C LEU A 64 -2.44 -2.30 11.56
N VAL A 65 -1.80 -2.77 10.48
CA VAL A 65 -1.98 -4.11 9.93
C VAL A 65 -0.61 -4.67 9.60
N GLU A 66 -0.32 -5.84 10.15
CA GLU A 66 0.93 -6.57 9.90
C GLU A 66 0.63 -8.02 9.51
N PRO A 67 0.64 -8.36 8.21
CA PRO A 67 0.48 -9.75 7.78
C PRO A 67 1.63 -10.60 8.32
N LYS A 68 1.32 -11.73 8.96
CA LYS A 68 2.36 -12.61 9.54
C LYS A 68 2.85 -13.70 8.58
N SER A 69 2.07 -14.01 7.55
CA SER A 69 2.45 -14.97 6.50
C SER A 69 3.22 -14.28 5.38
N GLU A 70 4.38 -14.83 5.01
CA GLU A 70 5.18 -14.33 3.87
C GLU A 70 4.41 -14.43 2.54
N ASP A 71 3.62 -15.49 2.34
CA ASP A 71 2.79 -15.64 1.15
C ASP A 71 1.75 -14.52 1.05
N LEU A 72 1.13 -14.15 2.17
CA LEU A 72 0.16 -13.05 2.20
C LEU A 72 0.85 -11.70 1.94
N LYS A 73 2.05 -11.47 2.50
CA LYS A 73 2.84 -10.26 2.20
C LYS A 73 3.15 -10.16 0.71
N ALA A 74 3.59 -11.26 0.09
CA ALA A 74 3.89 -11.32 -1.33
C ALA A 74 2.64 -11.10 -2.19
N SER A 75 1.52 -11.74 -1.84
CA SER A 75 0.24 -11.59 -2.53
C SER A 75 -0.26 -10.15 -2.52
N ILE A 76 -0.27 -9.50 -1.35
CA ILE A 76 -0.66 -8.08 -1.22
C ILE A 76 0.25 -7.19 -2.07
N ARG A 77 1.57 -7.41 -1.99
CA ARG A 77 2.55 -6.63 -2.74
C ARG A 77 2.32 -6.75 -4.25
N SER A 78 2.17 -7.97 -4.77
CA SER A 78 1.98 -8.20 -6.21
C SER A 78 0.69 -7.56 -6.69
N ALA A 79 -0.42 -7.82 -6.00
CA ALA A 79 -1.74 -7.32 -6.38
C ALA A 79 -1.78 -5.78 -6.43
N ILE A 80 -1.20 -5.10 -5.45
CA ILE A 80 -1.15 -3.62 -5.45
C ILE A 80 -0.26 -3.09 -6.58
N LEU A 81 0.92 -3.68 -6.79
CA LEU A 81 1.83 -3.21 -7.85
C LEU A 81 1.27 -3.46 -9.25
N GLU A 82 0.58 -4.57 -9.46
CA GLU A 82 -0.10 -4.87 -10.72
C GLU A 82 -1.24 -3.90 -10.98
N ALA A 83 -2.12 -3.68 -10.00
CA ALA A 83 -3.21 -2.71 -10.13
C ALA A 83 -2.69 -1.29 -10.36
N TYR A 84 -1.60 -0.90 -9.71
CA TYR A 84 -0.97 0.40 -9.90
C TYR A 84 -0.45 0.60 -11.32
N LYS A 85 0.19 -0.42 -11.92
CA LYS A 85 0.69 -0.37 -13.31
C LYS A 85 -0.41 -0.22 -14.36
N VAL A 86 -1.59 -0.77 -14.11
CA VAL A 86 -2.74 -0.65 -15.03
C VAL A 86 -3.37 0.74 -14.94
N TYR A 87 -3.31 1.35 -13.75
CA TYR A 87 -3.82 2.70 -13.54
C TYR A 87 -2.89 3.78 -14.11
N SER A 88 -1.57 3.64 -13.91
CA SER A 88 -0.54 4.62 -14.31
C SER A 88 -0.30 4.66 -15.81
#